data_AF-A0A3N5FMI6-F1
#
_entry.id   AF-A0A3N5FMI6-F1
#
_cell.length_a   1.000
_cell.length_b   1.000
_cell.length_c   1.000
_cell.angle_alpha   90.00
_cell.angle_beta   90.00
_cell.angle_gamma   90.00
#
_symmetry.space_group_name_H-M   'P 1'
#
loop_
_entity.id
_entity.type
_entity.pdbx_description
1 polymer ?
#
loop_
_entity_poly.entity_id
_entity_poly.type
_entity_poly.pdbx_seq_one_letter_code
_entity_poly.pdbx_strand_id
1 'polypeptide(L)'
;MASKLVEFSRDARASLLEGVRQLAHVVKVTLGPGGHNVAIERKWGAPLITKDGVTVAREVELPNHFQNAAVQLLKEVAIKTGDTAGDGTTTATVLAEAIFVESLHHIEAGANPNALQRGIVKAVEAVQKDLEKSAKPVSGKADTE
;
A
#
# COMPACT_ATOMS: atom_id res chain seq x y z
N MET A 1 -2.01 19.62 27.80
CA MET A 1 -1.93 18.67 26.66
C MET A 1 -2.92 19.12 25.61
N ALA A 2 -2.58 19.04 24.32
CA ALA A 2 -3.55 19.28 23.25
C ALA A 2 -4.67 18.22 23.30
N SER A 3 -5.92 18.67 23.07
CA SER A 3 -7.10 17.80 22.98
C SER A 3 -6.93 16.73 21.89
N LYS A 4 -7.62 15.60 22.05
CA LYS A 4 -7.58 14.47 21.11
C LYS A 4 -8.90 14.37 20.37
N LEU A 5 -8.83 14.09 19.07
CA LEU A 5 -10.00 13.78 18.24
C LEU A 5 -10.22 12.26 18.25
N VAL A 6 -11.49 11.84 18.24
CA VAL A 6 -11.87 10.42 18.28
C VAL A 6 -13.03 10.20 17.31
N GLU A 7 -12.84 9.28 16.36
CA GLU A 7 -13.89 8.77 15.46
C GLU A 7 -14.12 7.29 15.75
N PHE A 8 -15.33 6.81 15.49
CA PHE A 8 -15.73 5.43 15.76
C PHE A 8 -16.36 4.75 14.56
N SER A 9 -16.33 3.42 14.59
CA SER A 9 -17.17 2.55 13.75
C SER A 9 -17.08 2.89 12.26
N ARG A 10 -18.19 3.29 11.64
CA ARG A 10 -18.30 3.50 10.20
C ARG A 10 -17.53 4.73 9.73
N ASP A 11 -17.63 5.83 10.46
CA ASP A 11 -16.99 7.09 10.07
C ASP A 11 -15.47 6.95 10.09
N ALA A 12 -14.93 6.32 11.15
CA ALA A 12 -13.51 6.01 11.23
C ALA A 12 -13.03 5.14 10.05
N ARG A 13 -13.80 4.10 9.70
CA ARG A 13 -13.45 3.21 8.56
C ARG A 13 -13.53 3.93 7.22
N ALA A 14 -14.52 4.80 7.03
CA ALA A 14 -14.64 5.61 5.82
C ALA A 14 -13.47 6.59 5.68
N SER A 15 -13.08 7.28 6.76
CA SER A 15 -11.90 8.14 6.81
C SER A 15 -10.63 7.37 6.48
N LEU A 16 -10.43 6.17 7.06
CA LEU A 16 -9.26 5.34 6.76
C LEU A 16 -9.24 4.88 5.29
N LEU A 17 -10.39 4.43 4.76
CA LEU A 17 -10.52 3.99 3.38
C LEU A 17 -10.17 5.09 2.39
N GLU A 18 -10.62 6.31 2.66
CA GLU A 18 -10.32 7.46 1.81
C GLU A 18 -8.81 7.75 1.80
N GLY A 19 -8.14 7.69 2.95
CA GLY A 19 -6.69 7.81 3.03
C GLY A 19 -5.94 6.72 2.25
N VAL A 20 -6.34 5.45 2.41
CA VAL A 20 -5.78 4.31 1.67
C VAL A 20 -5.90 4.53 0.16
N ARG A 21 -7.11 4.90 -0.32
CA ARG A 21 -7.39 5.12 -1.74
C ARG A 21 -6.58 6.27 -2.32
N GLN A 22 -6.44 7.38 -1.61
CA GLN A 22 -5.69 8.53 -2.12
C GLN A 22 -4.21 8.19 -2.34
N LEU A 23 -3.57 7.51 -1.38
CA LEU A 23 -2.18 7.08 -1.55
C LEU A 23 -2.06 6.03 -2.66
N ALA A 24 -2.90 4.99 -2.65
CA ALA A 24 -2.84 3.94 -3.65
C ALA A 24 -3.12 4.45 -5.07
N HIS A 25 -4.04 5.41 -5.23
CA HIS A 25 -4.37 6.01 -6.52
C HIS A 25 -3.18 6.75 -7.14
N VAL A 26 -2.37 7.43 -6.32
CA VAL A 26 -1.20 8.16 -6.82
C VAL A 26 -0.03 7.21 -7.07
N VAL A 27 0.15 6.17 -6.27
CA VAL A 27 1.26 5.21 -6.43
C VAL A 27 0.99 4.23 -7.58
N LYS A 28 -0.25 3.81 -7.81
CA LYS A 28 -0.58 2.82 -8.86
C LYS A 28 -0.27 3.29 -10.28
N VAL A 29 -0.26 4.61 -10.54
CA VAL A 29 0.01 5.12 -11.90
C VAL A 29 1.45 4.84 -12.33
N THR A 30 2.35 4.59 -11.39
CA THR A 30 3.75 4.27 -11.66
C THR A 30 4.01 2.77 -11.86
N LEU A 31 2.98 1.91 -11.74
CA LEU A 31 3.14 0.47 -11.81
C LEU A 31 3.48 -0.02 -13.23
N GLY A 32 4.53 -0.86 -13.32
CA GLY A 32 4.87 -1.61 -14.52
C GLY A 32 5.62 -0.80 -15.60
N PRO A 33 5.99 -1.43 -16.73
CA PRO A 33 6.80 -0.82 -17.77
C PRO A 33 6.10 0.36 -18.47
N GLY A 34 4.77 0.34 -18.49
CA GLY A 34 3.92 1.45 -18.98
C GLY A 34 3.58 2.50 -17.92
N GLY A 35 4.21 2.46 -16.74
CA GLY A 35 3.98 3.40 -15.66
C GLY A 35 4.21 4.86 -16.09
N HIS A 36 3.36 5.75 -15.59
CA HIS A 36 3.39 7.17 -15.89
C HIS A 36 4.26 7.93 -14.89
N ASN A 37 4.72 9.11 -15.30
CA ASN A 37 5.46 10.00 -14.41
C ASN A 37 4.52 10.67 -13.41
N VAL A 38 4.99 10.81 -12.18
CA VAL A 38 4.38 11.65 -11.15
C VAL A 38 5.27 12.88 -10.96
N ALA A 39 4.64 14.06 -11.00
CA ALA A 39 5.30 15.33 -10.72
C ALA A 39 5.02 15.75 -9.27
N ILE A 40 6.09 16.03 -8.53
CA ILE A 40 6.05 16.37 -7.10
C ILE A 40 6.65 17.77 -6.92
N GLU A 41 5.89 18.65 -6.29
CA GLU A 41 6.35 20.00 -6.00
C GLU A 41 7.56 20.00 -5.05
N ARG A 42 8.51 20.89 -5.30
CA ARG A 42 9.62 21.18 -4.39
C ARG A 42 9.52 22.62 -3.94
N LYS A 43 9.88 22.88 -2.67
CA LYS A 43 9.89 24.25 -2.11
C LYS A 43 10.74 25.24 -2.91
N TRP A 44 11.75 24.76 -3.62
CA TRP A 44 12.64 25.57 -4.44
C TRP A 44 13.02 24.80 -5.72
N GLY A 45 13.09 25.51 -6.85
CA GLY A 45 13.52 24.96 -8.13
C GLY A 45 12.43 24.21 -8.90
N ALA A 46 12.84 23.37 -9.84
CA ALA A 46 11.93 22.59 -10.68
C ALA A 46 11.27 21.43 -9.89
N PRO A 47 10.05 20.99 -10.27
CA PRO A 47 9.39 19.85 -9.66
C PRO A 47 10.21 18.56 -9.87
N LEU A 48 10.11 17.64 -8.92
CA LEU A 48 10.64 16.29 -9.08
C LEU A 48 9.70 15.48 -9.97
N ILE A 49 10.22 14.95 -11.08
CA ILE A 49 9.50 14.02 -11.93
C ILE A 49 10.06 12.62 -11.66
N THR A 50 9.20 11.69 -11.25
CA THR A 50 9.62 10.33 -10.91
C THR A 50 8.60 9.28 -11.35
N LYS A 51 9.08 8.06 -11.61
CA LYS A 51 8.27 6.83 -11.74
C LYS A 51 8.47 5.87 -10.56
N ASP A 52 9.22 6.29 -9.55
CA ASP A 52 9.47 5.46 -8.39
C ASP A 52 8.31 5.58 -7.38
N GLY A 53 7.56 4.49 -7.24
CA GLY A 53 6.41 4.40 -6.36
C GLY A 53 6.74 4.63 -4.88
N VAL A 54 7.95 4.26 -4.41
CA VAL A 54 8.31 4.50 -2.99
C VAL A 54 8.63 5.96 -2.74
N THR A 55 9.30 6.63 -3.67
CA THR A 55 9.50 8.09 -3.62
C THR A 55 8.15 8.81 -3.63
N VAL A 56 7.25 8.43 -4.53
CA VAL A 56 5.90 8.99 -4.59
C VAL A 56 5.16 8.79 -3.27
N ALA A 57 5.16 7.57 -2.72
CA ALA A 57 4.47 7.27 -1.47
C ALA A 57 4.98 8.11 -0.30
N ARG A 58 6.30 8.35 -0.21
CA ARG A 58 6.91 9.15 0.87
C ARG A 58 6.41 10.59 0.90
N GLU A 59 6.10 11.17 -0.25
CA GLU A 59 5.72 12.58 -0.39
C GLU A 59 4.22 12.84 -0.14
N VAL A 60 3.36 11.81 -0.12
CA VAL A 60 1.91 11.99 0.07
C VAL A 60 1.58 12.27 1.53
N GLU A 61 1.04 13.44 1.84
CA GLU A 61 0.52 13.75 3.18
C GLU A 61 -0.86 14.40 3.06
N LEU A 62 -1.80 13.99 3.93
CA LEU A 62 -3.17 14.48 3.88
C LEU A 62 -3.46 15.45 5.04
N PRO A 63 -4.23 16.52 4.82
CA PRO A 63 -4.58 17.49 5.86
C PRO A 63 -5.54 16.91 6.91
N ASN A 64 -6.41 15.97 6.51
CA ASN A 64 -7.29 15.27 7.44
C ASN A 64 -6.48 14.24 8.23
N HIS A 65 -6.46 14.40 9.56
CA HIS A 65 -5.64 13.55 10.44
C HIS A 65 -6.01 12.06 10.40
N PHE A 66 -7.30 11.72 10.26
CA PHE A 66 -7.74 10.33 10.21
C PHE A 66 -7.36 9.65 8.88
N GLN A 67 -7.55 10.36 7.77
CA GLN A 67 -7.10 9.89 6.45
C GLN A 67 -5.57 9.78 6.41
N ASN A 68 -4.85 10.77 6.95
CA ASN A 68 -3.39 10.75 6.99
C ASN A 68 -2.87 9.58 7.83
N ALA A 69 -3.55 9.20 8.92
CA ALA A 69 -3.16 8.03 9.71
C ALA A 69 -3.14 6.74 8.85
N ALA A 70 -4.15 6.55 7.99
CA ALA A 70 -4.15 5.43 7.04
C ALA A 70 -3.02 5.53 6.02
N VAL A 71 -2.75 6.74 5.50
CA VAL A 71 -1.63 6.99 4.59
C VAL A 71 -0.30 6.60 5.24
N GLN A 72 -0.04 7.01 6.48
CA GLN A 72 1.21 6.66 7.17
C GLN A 72 1.38 5.15 7.34
N LEU A 73 0.31 4.42 7.68
CA LEU A 73 0.33 2.96 7.78
C LEU A 73 0.67 2.29 6.43
N LEU A 74 0.04 2.75 5.35
CA LEU A 74 0.27 2.20 4.02
C LEU A 74 1.65 2.58 3.45
N LYS A 75 2.17 3.78 3.77
CA LYS A 75 3.56 4.15 3.47
C LYS A 75 4.56 3.19 4.10
N GLU A 76 4.34 2.81 5.36
CA GLU A 76 5.23 1.89 6.07
C GLU A 76 5.27 0.51 5.39
N VAL A 77 4.14 0.04 4.86
CA VAL A 77 4.08 -1.18 4.03
C VAL A 77 4.96 -1.03 2.80
N ALA A 78 4.81 0.05 2.03
CA ALA A 78 5.59 0.30 0.83
C ALA A 78 7.09 0.39 1.11
N ILE A 79 7.49 1.08 2.17
CA ILE A 79 8.88 1.26 2.58
C ILE A 79 9.50 -0.09 2.98
N LYS A 80 8.83 -0.87 3.83
CA LYS A 80 9.37 -2.18 4.28
C LYS A 80 9.56 -3.16 3.13
N THR A 81 8.65 -3.17 2.16
CA THR A 81 8.80 -3.99 0.96
C THR A 81 10.04 -3.56 0.16
N GLY A 82 10.23 -2.24 -0.03
CA GLY A 82 11.39 -1.70 -0.73
C GLY A 82 12.70 -2.00 -0.02
N ASP A 83 12.74 -1.84 1.32
CA ASP A 83 13.94 -2.08 2.11
C ASP A 83 14.35 -3.56 2.13
N THR A 84 13.36 -4.47 2.07
CA THR A 84 13.62 -5.93 2.14
C THR A 84 13.92 -6.53 0.76
N ALA A 85 13.19 -6.12 -0.27
CA ALA A 85 13.22 -6.75 -1.58
C ALA A 85 13.87 -5.89 -2.68
N GLY A 86 14.01 -4.58 -2.47
CA GLY A 86 14.52 -3.63 -3.47
C GLY A 86 13.51 -3.23 -4.57
N ASP A 87 12.37 -3.91 -4.66
CA ASP A 87 11.27 -3.65 -5.61
C ASP A 87 9.92 -4.11 -5.00
N GLY A 88 8.81 -3.90 -5.71
CA GLY A 88 7.47 -4.38 -5.34
C GLY A 88 6.69 -3.43 -4.43
N THR A 89 7.21 -2.23 -4.16
CA THR A 89 6.58 -1.23 -3.30
C THR A 89 5.21 -0.80 -3.81
N THR A 90 5.10 -0.57 -5.13
CA THR A 90 3.83 -0.25 -5.81
C THR A 90 2.86 -1.43 -5.73
N THR A 91 3.34 -2.65 -5.99
CA THR A 91 2.53 -3.87 -5.92
C THR A 91 1.97 -4.10 -4.52
N ALA A 92 2.80 -3.94 -3.48
CA ALA A 92 2.37 -4.04 -2.09
C ALA A 92 1.27 -3.02 -1.74
N THR A 93 1.41 -1.79 -2.23
CA THR A 93 0.43 -0.72 -2.02
C THR A 93 -0.92 -1.05 -2.66
N VAL A 94 -0.90 -1.51 -3.91
CA VAL A 94 -2.13 -1.87 -4.66
C VAL A 94 -2.82 -3.09 -4.05
N LEU A 95 -2.05 -4.10 -3.62
CA LEU A 95 -2.60 -5.27 -2.94
C LEU A 95 -3.22 -4.89 -1.59
N ALA A 96 -2.55 -4.03 -0.82
CA ALA A 96 -3.07 -3.57 0.46
C ALA A 96 -4.39 -2.78 0.31
N GLU A 97 -4.49 -1.91 -0.70
CA GLU A 97 -5.75 -1.23 -1.05
C GLU A 97 -6.87 -2.24 -1.34
N ALA A 98 -6.63 -3.19 -2.25
CA ALA A 98 -7.62 -4.17 -2.66
C ALA A 98 -8.10 -5.03 -1.47
N ILE A 99 -7.17 -5.54 -0.66
CA ILE A 99 -7.50 -6.33 0.54
C ILE A 99 -8.32 -5.50 1.53
N PHE A 100 -7.94 -4.22 1.74
CA PHE A 100 -8.64 -3.36 2.70
C PHE A 100 -10.06 -3.03 2.25
N VAL A 101 -10.26 -2.69 0.97
CA VAL A 101 -11.58 -2.41 0.38
C VAL A 101 -12.52 -3.60 0.54
N GLU A 102 -12.10 -4.79 0.11
CA GLU A 102 -12.91 -6.01 0.22
C GLU A 102 -13.15 -6.40 1.68
N SER A 103 -12.16 -6.18 2.54
CA SER A 103 -12.33 -6.46 3.97
C SER A 103 -13.42 -5.59 4.60
N LEU A 104 -13.43 -4.30 4.27
CA LEU A 104 -14.47 -3.39 4.76
C LEU A 104 -15.86 -3.81 4.26
N HIS A 105 -15.97 -4.21 2.99
CA HIS A 105 -17.23 -4.70 2.42
C HIS A 105 -17.79 -5.90 3.21
N HIS A 106 -16.94 -6.90 3.50
CA HIS A 106 -17.35 -8.05 4.29
C HIS A 106 -17.70 -7.70 5.74
N ILE A 107 -16.96 -6.79 6.36
CA ILE A 107 -17.23 -6.36 7.74
C ILE A 107 -18.57 -5.60 7.81
N GLU A 108 -18.88 -4.76 6.82
CA GLU A 108 -20.19 -4.10 6.72
C GLU A 108 -21.33 -5.10 6.52
N ALA A 109 -21.09 -6.21 5.83
CA ALA A 109 -22.02 -7.34 5.72
C ALA A 109 -22.13 -8.19 7.00
N GLY A 110 -21.45 -7.82 8.10
CA GLY A 110 -21.53 -8.48 9.39
C GLY A 110 -20.45 -9.53 9.66
N ALA A 111 -19.43 -9.66 8.80
CA ALA A 111 -18.32 -10.55 9.06
C ALA A 111 -17.50 -10.10 10.29
N ASN A 112 -17.00 -11.08 11.06
CA ASN A 112 -16.12 -10.81 12.19
C ASN A 112 -14.72 -10.39 11.68
N PRO A 113 -14.22 -9.17 12.00
CA PRO A 113 -12.93 -8.68 11.50
C PRO A 113 -11.74 -9.57 11.86
N ASN A 114 -11.73 -10.12 13.08
CA ASN A 114 -10.64 -10.99 13.55
C ASN A 114 -10.66 -12.35 12.83
N ALA A 115 -11.85 -12.87 12.53
CA ALA A 115 -11.98 -14.09 11.73
C ALA A 115 -11.52 -13.87 10.29
N LEU A 116 -11.90 -12.74 9.70
CA LEU A 116 -11.48 -12.35 8.36
C LEU A 116 -9.96 -12.19 8.26
N GLN A 117 -9.34 -11.48 9.21
CA GLN A 117 -7.88 -11.35 9.30
C GLN A 117 -7.19 -12.71 9.36
N ARG A 118 -7.67 -13.64 10.21
CA ARG A 118 -7.11 -15.01 10.26
C ARG A 118 -7.24 -15.74 8.92
N GLY A 119 -8.36 -15.55 8.21
CA GLY A 119 -8.57 -16.10 6.88
C GLY A 119 -7.57 -15.56 5.86
N ILE A 120 -7.39 -14.24 5.84
CA ILE A 120 -6.42 -13.56 4.96
C ILE A 120 -5.00 -14.08 5.22
N VAL A 121 -4.57 -14.17 6.49
CA VAL A 121 -3.23 -14.69 6.84
C VAL A 121 -3.04 -16.12 6.31
N LYS A 122 -4.02 -17.00 6.52
CA LYS A 122 -3.97 -18.38 5.98
C LYS A 122 -3.89 -18.42 4.46
N ALA A 123 -4.63 -17.54 3.77
CA ALA A 123 -4.59 -17.45 2.32
C ALA A 123 -3.23 -16.96 1.83
N VAL A 124 -2.63 -15.95 2.49
CA VAL A 124 -1.28 -15.46 2.19
C VAL A 124 -0.24 -16.57 2.36
N GLU A 125 -0.30 -17.34 3.46
CA GLU A 125 0.60 -18.48 3.68
C GLU A 125 0.48 -19.55 2.58
N ALA A 126 -0.74 -19.83 2.11
CA ALA A 126 -0.97 -20.79 1.04
C ALA A 126 -0.39 -20.29 -0.29
N VAL A 127 -0.66 -19.03 -0.65
CA VAL A 127 -0.13 -18.39 -1.86
C VAL A 127 1.40 -18.34 -1.83
N GLN A 128 1.99 -17.99 -0.68
CA GLN A 128 3.44 -17.96 -0.52
C GLN A 128 4.07 -19.34 -0.81
N LYS A 129 3.51 -20.40 -0.22
CA LYS A 129 4.00 -21.78 -0.46
C LYS A 129 3.94 -22.17 -1.93
N ASP A 130 2.89 -21.75 -2.64
CA ASP A 130 2.75 -22.08 -4.06
C ASP A 130 3.67 -21.23 -4.95
N LEU A 131 3.93 -19.98 -4.56
CA LEU A 131 4.96 -19.15 -5.21
C LEU A 131 6.35 -19.73 -5.02
N GLU A 132 6.71 -20.17 -3.82
CA GLU A 132 7.99 -20.80 -3.50
C GLU A 132 8.20 -22.09 -4.31
N LYS A 133 7.17 -22.92 -4.47
CA LYS A 133 7.24 -24.12 -5.33
C LYS A 133 7.45 -23.79 -6.81
N SER A 134 6.91 -22.66 -7.26
CA SER A 134 6.99 -22.21 -8.65
C SER A 134 8.27 -21.44 -8.95
N ALA A 135 9.00 -21.00 -7.91
CA ALA A 135 10.23 -20.25 -8.04
C ALA A 135 11.34 -21.14 -8.62
N LYS A 136 12.07 -20.58 -9.59
CA LYS A 136 13.25 -21.23 -10.17
C LYS A 136 14.51 -20.65 -9.53
N PRO A 137 15.38 -21.49 -8.94
CA PRO A 137 16.67 -21.03 -8.42
C PRO A 137 17.51 -20.38 -9.53
N VAL A 138 18.13 -19.24 -9.21
CA VAL A 138 19.06 -18.54 -10.09
C VAL A 138 20.48 -19.01 -9.76
N SER A 139 21.18 -19.59 -10.73
CA SER A 139 22.47 -20.25 -10.53
C SER A 139 23.65 -19.50 -11.16
N GLY A 140 23.40 -18.49 -12.00
CA GLY A 140 24.43 -17.67 -12.60
C GLY A 140 23.89 -16.63 -13.56
N LYS A 141 24.80 -15.89 -14.22
CA LYS A 141 24.43 -14.78 -15.13
C LYS A 141 23.55 -15.19 -16.30
N ALA A 142 23.69 -16.43 -16.78
CA ALA A 142 22.88 -16.98 -17.87
C ALA A 142 21.38 -17.09 -17.54
N ASP A 143 21.01 -17.06 -16.25
CA ASP A 143 19.61 -17.11 -15.80
C ASP A 143 19.00 -15.70 -15.66
N THR A 144 19.81 -14.62 -15.76
CA THR A 144 19.42 -13.22 -15.49
C THR A 144 19.55 -12.29 -16.70
N GLU A 145 20.15 -12.76 -17.80
CA GLU A 145 20.32 -12.06 -19.08
C GLU A 145 19.34 -12.62 -20.12
#